data_AF-A0A2D5IHL9-F1
#
_entry.id   AF-A0A2D5IHL9-F1
#
_cell.length_a   1.000
_cell.length_b   1.000
_cell.length_c   1.000
_cell.angle_alpha   90.00
_cell.angle_beta   90.00
_cell.angle_gamma   90.00
#
_symmetry.space_group_name_H-M   'P 1'
#
loop_
_entity.id
_entity.type
_entity.pdbx_description
1 polymer ?
#
loop_
_entity_poly.entity_id
_entity_poly.type
_entity_poly.pdbx_seq_one_letter_code
_entity_poly.pdbx_strand_id
1 'polypeptide(L)'
;AKDSRVNEVSEITQGLKAIAKELNIPVIALSQLSRQVENRDDKRPQLSDLRESGSIEQDADVVMFVYREEYYKEREKPGDHDLEKMAQWQDEMERLHGRAEVIIGKQRHGPIGTVELSFEGRFTRFGNLVKPWQQGSDTL
;
A
#
# COMPACT_ATOMS: atom_id res chain seq x y z
N ALA A 1 14.92 25.00 -7.29
CA ALA A 1 15.26 23.67 -6.71
C ALA A 1 14.08 22.69 -6.79
N LYS A 2 12.88 23.00 -6.25
CA LYS A 2 11.71 22.11 -6.32
C LYS A 2 11.22 21.79 -7.75
N ASP A 3 11.28 22.76 -8.67
CA ASP A 3 10.95 22.51 -10.09
C ASP A 3 11.86 21.49 -10.77
N SER A 4 13.14 21.40 -10.37
CA SER A 4 14.10 20.46 -10.97
C SER A 4 13.65 19.02 -10.75
N ARG A 5 13.26 18.69 -9.51
CA ARG A 5 12.90 17.33 -9.14
C ARG A 5 11.59 16.87 -9.79
N VAL A 6 10.61 17.75 -9.90
CA VAL A 6 9.34 17.43 -10.57
C VAL A 6 9.58 17.14 -12.05
N ASN A 7 10.42 17.95 -12.71
CA ASN A 7 10.79 17.74 -14.11
C ASN A 7 11.58 16.44 -14.30
N GLU A 8 12.58 16.17 -13.45
CA GLU A 8 13.36 14.92 -13.48
C GLU A 8 12.47 13.68 -13.32
N VAL A 9 11.55 13.68 -12.35
CA VAL A 9 10.62 12.56 -12.15
C VAL A 9 9.72 12.38 -13.38
N SER A 10 9.27 13.48 -13.98
CA SER A 10 8.44 13.44 -15.19
C SER A 10 9.18 12.87 -16.39
N GLU A 11 10.45 13.24 -16.59
CA GLU A 11 11.28 12.67 -17.66
C GLU A 11 11.50 11.18 -17.46
N ILE A 12 11.76 10.74 -16.21
CA ILE A 12 11.94 9.33 -15.87
C ILE A 12 10.66 8.53 -16.15
N THR A 13 9.49 9.00 -15.69
CA THR A 13 8.23 8.27 -15.85
C THR A 13 7.78 8.17 -17.30
N GLN A 14 7.96 9.24 -18.07
CA GLN A 14 7.69 9.24 -19.51
C GLN A 14 8.64 8.29 -20.25
N GLY A 15 9.93 8.29 -19.90
CA GLY A 15 10.91 7.35 -20.45
C GLY A 15 10.55 5.90 -20.15
N LEU A 16 10.20 5.58 -18.90
CA LEU A 16 9.75 4.24 -18.50
C LEU A 16 8.48 3.82 -19.26
N LYS A 17 7.52 4.73 -19.44
CA LYS A 17 6.29 4.47 -20.21
C LYS A 17 6.57 4.24 -21.69
N ALA A 18 7.51 4.98 -22.28
CA ALA A 18 7.94 4.80 -23.65
C ALA A 18 8.58 3.42 -23.85
N ILE A 19 9.53 3.04 -22.99
CA ILE A 19 10.20 1.72 -23.02
C ILE A 19 9.18 0.59 -22.85
N ALA A 20 8.25 0.71 -21.90
CA ALA A 20 7.20 -0.29 -21.69
C ALA A 20 6.35 -0.52 -22.95
N LYS A 21 6.01 0.56 -23.67
CA LYS A 21 5.25 0.49 -24.92
C LYS A 21 6.07 -0.06 -26.08
N GLU A 22 7.32 0.40 -26.22
CA GLU A 22 8.21 0.02 -27.32
C GLU A 22 8.57 -1.47 -27.26
N LEU A 23 8.94 -1.95 -26.06
CA LEU A 23 9.32 -3.34 -25.85
C LEU A 23 8.13 -4.26 -25.54
N ASN A 24 6.94 -3.71 -25.36
CA ASN A 24 5.73 -4.43 -24.99
C ASN A 24 5.91 -5.32 -23.73
N ILE A 25 6.50 -4.74 -22.68
CA ILE A 25 6.74 -5.42 -21.41
C ILE A 25 6.12 -4.64 -20.24
N PRO A 26 5.65 -5.32 -19.17
CA PRO A 26 5.25 -4.65 -17.96
C PRO A 26 6.48 -4.07 -17.25
N VAL A 27 6.44 -2.78 -16.94
CA VAL A 27 7.48 -2.09 -16.16
C VAL A 27 6.89 -1.73 -14.80
N ILE A 28 7.55 -2.20 -13.74
CA ILE A 28 7.19 -1.87 -12.35
C ILE A 28 8.27 -0.95 -11.79
N ALA A 29 7.85 0.21 -11.28
CA ALA A 29 8.69 1.13 -10.55
C ALA A 29 8.17 1.25 -9.11
N LEU A 30 9.08 1.28 -8.14
CA LEU A 30 8.76 1.54 -6.75
C LEU A 30 8.96 3.04 -6.48
N SER A 31 7.98 3.67 -5.86
CA SER A 31 8.06 5.06 -5.41
C SER A 31 7.88 5.13 -3.90
N GLN A 32 8.71 5.92 -3.25
CA GLN A 32 8.58 6.21 -1.83
C GLN A 32 7.57 7.33 -1.63
N LEU A 33 6.63 7.13 -0.71
CA LEU A 33 5.62 8.13 -0.35
C LEU A 33 6.22 9.28 0.46
N SER A 34 5.58 10.44 0.36
CA SER A 34 5.87 11.56 1.25
C SER A 34 5.60 11.19 2.71
N ARG A 35 6.46 11.64 3.63
CA ARG A 35 6.25 11.50 5.09
C ARG A 35 4.97 12.18 5.58
N GLN A 36 4.35 13.04 4.76
CA GLN A 36 3.09 13.71 5.10
C GLN A 36 1.95 12.74 5.39
N VAL A 37 2.00 11.53 4.82
CA VAL A 37 1.05 10.45 5.14
C VAL A 37 1.06 10.12 6.64
N GLU A 38 2.20 10.28 7.32
CA GLU A 38 2.34 9.95 8.74
C GLU A 38 1.68 10.97 9.67
N ASN A 39 1.34 12.17 9.18
CA ASN A 39 0.74 13.26 9.96
C ASN A 39 -0.79 13.28 9.92
N ARG A 40 -1.42 12.47 9.06
CA ARG A 40 -2.88 12.37 8.95
C ARG A 40 -3.44 11.43 10.01
N ASP A 41 -4.71 11.56 10.37
CA ASP A 41 -5.34 10.58 11.26
C ASP A 41 -5.47 9.22 10.56
N ASP A 42 -6.01 9.21 9.35
CA ASP A 42 -5.98 8.04 8.47
C ASP A 42 -4.63 7.97 7.74
N LYS A 43 -3.84 6.93 8.06
CA LYS A 43 -2.52 6.66 7.49
C LYS A 43 -2.55 5.88 6.17
N ARG A 44 -3.75 5.61 5.62
CA ARG A 44 -3.90 4.92 4.32
C ARG A 44 -3.33 5.77 3.19
N PRO A 45 -2.37 5.26 2.40
CA PRO A 45 -1.81 5.99 1.27
C PRO A 45 -2.85 6.39 0.22
N GLN A 46 -2.68 7.57 -0.37
CA GLN A 46 -3.50 8.09 -1.45
C GLN A 46 -2.63 8.71 -2.56
N LEU A 47 -3.21 8.96 -3.73
CA LEU A 47 -2.48 9.51 -4.89
C LEU A 47 -1.75 10.83 -4.59
N SER A 48 -2.34 11.70 -3.76
CA SER A 48 -1.72 12.97 -3.37
C SER A 48 -0.47 12.81 -2.50
N ASP A 49 -0.23 11.62 -1.92
CA ASP A 49 1.01 11.33 -1.18
C ASP A 49 2.22 11.15 -2.13
N LEU A 50 1.97 11.04 -3.44
CA LEU A 50 2.97 11.15 -4.52
C LEU A 50 3.28 12.61 -4.87
N ARG A 51 3.07 13.56 -3.94
CA ARG A 51 3.03 15.03 -4.10
C ARG A 51 4.12 15.68 -4.98
N GLU A 52 5.29 15.06 -5.13
CA GLU A 52 6.39 15.54 -6.00
C GLU A 52 6.39 14.88 -7.39
N SER A 53 5.31 14.19 -7.73
CA SER A 53 5.23 13.23 -8.83
C SER A 53 3.82 13.17 -9.42
N GLY A 54 3.16 14.31 -9.61
CA GLY A 54 1.89 14.35 -10.35
C GLY A 54 2.01 13.73 -11.76
N SER A 55 3.21 13.73 -12.34
CA SER A 55 3.56 12.99 -13.55
C SER A 55 3.47 11.47 -13.40
N ILE A 56 3.90 10.89 -12.28
CA ILE A 56 3.71 9.45 -12.00
C ILE A 56 2.22 9.10 -12.10
N GLU A 57 1.37 9.89 -11.43
CA GLU A 57 -0.08 9.66 -11.48
C GLU A 57 -0.59 9.72 -12.91
N GLN A 58 -0.15 10.67 -13.74
CA GLN A 58 -0.66 10.81 -15.11
C GLN A 58 -0.15 9.69 -16.05
N ASP A 59 1.14 9.34 -15.94
CA ASP A 59 1.85 8.45 -16.86
C ASP A 59 1.58 6.96 -16.56
N ALA A 60 1.44 6.60 -15.28
CA ALA A 60 1.22 5.23 -14.87
C ALA A 60 -0.15 4.70 -15.35
N ASP A 61 -0.19 3.44 -15.78
CA ASP A 61 -1.47 2.77 -16.06
C ASP A 61 -2.14 2.30 -14.77
N VAL A 62 -1.32 1.81 -13.82
CA VAL A 62 -1.74 1.28 -12.51
C VAL A 62 -0.91 1.93 -11.42
N VAL A 63 -1.56 2.37 -10.35
CA VAL A 63 -0.87 2.78 -9.10
C VAL A 63 -1.41 1.91 -7.98
N MET A 64 -0.49 1.24 -7.29
CA MET A 64 -0.79 0.38 -6.13
C MET A 64 -0.03 0.88 -4.91
N PHE A 65 -0.70 0.88 -3.76
CA PHE A 65 -0.10 1.16 -2.47
C PHE A 65 -0.15 -0.08 -1.60
N VAL A 66 0.91 -0.30 -0.82
CA VAL A 66 0.95 -1.34 0.21
C VAL A 66 0.67 -0.68 1.54
N TYR A 67 -0.31 -1.21 2.27
CA TYR A 67 -0.70 -0.72 3.59
C TYR A 67 -0.74 -1.86 4.60
N ARG A 68 -0.20 -1.62 5.79
CA ARG A 68 -0.21 -2.57 6.91
C ARG A 68 -0.74 -1.84 8.13
N GLU A 69 -2.01 -2.02 8.43
CA GLU A 69 -2.67 -1.35 9.54
C GLU A 69 -2.08 -1.74 10.90
N GLU A 70 -1.73 -3.02 11.07
CA GLU A 70 -1.02 -3.56 12.23
C GLU A 70 0.20 -2.71 12.63
N TYR A 71 1.01 -2.28 11.65
CA TYR A 71 2.21 -1.48 11.90
C TYR A 71 1.92 -0.10 12.50
N TYR A 72 0.79 0.51 12.11
CA TYR A 72 0.39 1.80 12.65
C TYR A 72 -0.26 1.63 14.03
N LYS A 73 -1.13 0.64 14.19
CA LYS A 73 -1.81 0.34 15.46
C LYS A 73 -0.86 -0.11 16.56
N GLU A 74 0.22 -0.81 16.23
CA GLU A 74 1.25 -1.18 17.20
C GLU A 74 1.86 0.05 17.92
N ARG A 75 1.98 1.19 17.21
CA ARG A 75 2.52 2.45 17.74
C ARG A 75 1.53 3.21 18.62
N GLU A 76 0.26 2.84 18.57
CA GLU A 76 -0.83 3.45 19.36
C GLU A 76 -1.09 2.69 20.67
N LYS A 77 -0.19 1.76 21.05
CA LYS A 77 -0.33 0.94 22.26
C LYS A 77 -0.60 1.81 23.50
N PRO A 78 -1.74 1.60 24.20
CA PRO A 78 -2.05 2.31 25.43
C PRO A 78 -1.07 1.99 26.55
N GLY A 79 -0.92 2.93 27.50
CA GLY A 79 -0.16 2.68 28.73
C GLY A 79 -0.86 1.69 29.65
N ASP A 80 -0.09 0.92 30.43
CA ASP A 80 -0.55 -0.21 31.24
C ASP A 80 -1.65 0.12 32.27
N HIS A 81 -1.81 1.40 32.61
CA HIS A 81 -2.83 1.90 33.53
C HIS A 81 -4.27 1.95 32.97
N ASP A 82 -4.46 1.83 31.65
CA ASP A 82 -5.76 1.99 30.98
C ASP A 82 -6.21 0.64 30.42
N LEU A 83 -6.72 -0.20 31.33
CA LEU A 83 -7.07 -1.60 31.05
C LEU A 83 -8.17 -1.72 29.99
N GLU A 84 -9.11 -0.77 29.93
CA GLU A 84 -10.19 -0.77 28.95
C GLU A 84 -9.66 -0.52 27.54
N LYS A 85 -8.83 0.52 27.36
CA LYS A 85 -8.19 0.77 26.06
C LYS A 85 -7.21 -0.33 25.67
N MET A 86 -6.52 -0.93 26.64
CA MET A 86 -5.63 -2.05 26.38
C MET A 86 -6.39 -3.25 25.82
N ALA A 87 -7.56 -3.57 26.37
CA ALA A 87 -8.39 -4.67 25.88
C ALA A 87 -8.90 -4.41 24.44
N GLN A 88 -9.34 -3.18 24.15
CA GLN A 88 -9.76 -2.78 22.79
C GLN A 88 -8.59 -2.88 21.79
N TRP A 89 -7.42 -2.37 22.18
CA TRP A 89 -6.22 -2.45 21.36
C TRP A 89 -5.79 -3.90 21.09
N GLN A 90 -5.91 -4.80 22.08
CA GLN A 90 -5.59 -6.22 21.89
C GLN A 90 -6.53 -6.89 20.88
N ASP A 91 -7.85 -6.64 20.96
CA ASP A 91 -8.83 -7.16 19.98
C ASP A 91 -8.58 -6.61 18.57
N GLU A 92 -8.24 -5.31 18.44
CA GLU A 92 -7.81 -4.74 17.15
C GLU A 92 -6.56 -5.42 16.61
N MET A 93 -5.52 -5.57 17.44
CA MET A 93 -4.25 -6.18 17.03
C MET A 93 -4.44 -7.65 16.62
N GLU A 94 -5.27 -8.41 17.31
CA GLU A 94 -5.56 -9.81 16.94
C GLU A 94 -6.24 -9.90 15.57
N ARG A 95 -7.17 -8.99 15.27
CA ARG A 95 -7.85 -8.94 13.97
C ARG A 95 -6.91 -8.53 12.84
N LEU A 96 -6.01 -7.59 13.11
CA LEU A 96 -5.06 -7.05 12.14
C LEU A 96 -3.80 -7.90 11.95
N HIS A 97 -3.53 -8.80 12.90
CA HIS A 97 -2.30 -9.58 12.93
C HIS A 97 -2.09 -10.36 11.64
N GLY A 98 -0.91 -10.17 11.03
CA GLY A 98 -0.54 -10.84 9.79
C GLY A 98 -1.43 -10.49 8.59
N ARG A 99 -2.12 -9.35 8.62
CA ARG A 99 -2.87 -8.81 7.47
C ARG A 99 -2.13 -7.64 6.83
N ALA A 100 -2.29 -7.55 5.52
CA ALA A 100 -1.87 -6.40 4.74
C ALA A 100 -2.89 -6.12 3.64
N GLU A 101 -2.79 -4.95 3.05
CA GLU A 101 -3.65 -4.52 1.96
C GLU A 101 -2.81 -4.01 0.80
N VAL A 102 -3.26 -4.34 -0.41
CA VAL A 102 -2.84 -3.66 -1.64
C VAL A 102 -4.01 -2.81 -2.12
N ILE A 103 -3.83 -1.49 -2.07
CA ILE A 103 -4.80 -0.50 -2.48
C ILE A 103 -4.49 -0.12 -3.93
N ILE A 104 -5.40 -0.45 -4.86
CA ILE A 104 -5.32 -0.02 -6.25
C ILE A 104 -5.89 1.40 -6.32
N GLY A 105 -5.02 2.40 -6.20
CA GLY A 105 -5.39 3.82 -6.23
C GLY A 105 -5.68 4.36 -7.63
N LYS A 106 -5.10 3.75 -8.66
CA LYS A 106 -5.37 4.08 -10.07
C LYS A 106 -5.35 2.82 -10.93
N GLN A 107 -6.27 2.74 -11.88
CA GLN A 107 -6.31 1.73 -12.93
C GLN A 107 -6.93 2.35 -14.21
N ARG A 108 -6.14 2.52 -15.29
CA ARG A 108 -6.58 3.24 -16.51
C ARG A 108 -7.77 2.59 -17.22
N HIS A 109 -7.88 1.26 -17.15
CA HIS A 109 -8.86 0.47 -17.91
C HIS A 109 -9.60 -0.56 -17.05
N GLY A 110 -9.87 -0.23 -15.79
CA GLY A 110 -10.47 -1.19 -14.87
C GLY A 110 -10.84 -0.59 -13.53
N PRO A 111 -11.41 -1.41 -12.64
CA PRO A 111 -11.83 -0.96 -11.33
C PRO A 111 -10.64 -0.65 -10.42
N ILE A 112 -10.86 0.31 -9.52
CA ILE A 112 -10.03 0.53 -8.34
C ILE A 112 -10.60 -0.26 -7.16
N GLY A 113 -9.83 -0.42 -6.09
CA GLY A 113 -10.28 -1.10 -4.88
C GLY A 113 -9.13 -1.60 -4.02
N THR A 114 -9.46 -2.33 -2.96
CA THR A 114 -8.48 -2.88 -2.02
C THR A 114 -8.49 -4.40 -2.09
N VAL A 115 -7.29 -4.98 -2.11
CA VAL A 115 -7.08 -6.43 -2.05
C VAL A 115 -6.43 -6.76 -0.71
N GLU A 116 -7.11 -7.58 0.09
CA GLU A 116 -6.56 -8.09 1.34
C GLU A 116 -5.56 -9.23 1.09
N LEU A 117 -4.44 -9.18 1.80
CA LEU A 117 -3.33 -10.14 1.72
C LEU A 117 -2.95 -10.62 3.13
N SER A 118 -2.33 -11.79 3.20
CA SER A 118 -1.61 -12.22 4.40
C SER A 118 -0.20 -11.64 4.38
N PHE A 119 0.35 -11.33 5.55
CA PHE A 119 1.71 -10.85 5.71
C PHE A 119 2.46 -11.62 6.80
N GLU A 120 3.54 -12.26 6.41
CA GLU A 120 4.43 -12.99 7.33
C GLU A 120 5.64 -12.11 7.66
N GLY A 121 5.54 -11.36 8.76
CA GLY A 121 6.57 -10.37 9.14
C GLY A 121 7.97 -10.94 9.34
N ARG A 122 8.08 -12.22 9.70
CA ARG A 122 9.36 -12.92 9.88
C ARG A 122 10.18 -13.02 8.58
N PHE A 123 9.49 -13.02 7.44
CA PHE A 123 10.10 -13.20 6.12
C PHE A 123 9.85 -12.01 5.18
N THR A 124 9.15 -10.97 5.66
CA THR A 124 8.69 -9.84 4.84
C THR A 124 7.94 -10.33 3.59
N ARG A 125 7.10 -11.36 3.76
CA ARG A 125 6.43 -12.05 2.66
C ARG A 125 4.94 -11.73 2.65
N PHE A 126 4.44 -11.34 1.48
CA PHE A 126 3.01 -11.24 1.21
C PHE A 126 2.51 -12.57 0.62
N GLY A 127 1.35 -13.01 1.08
CA GLY A 127 0.68 -14.22 0.60
C GLY A 127 -0.79 -13.95 0.33
N ASN A 128 -1.46 -14.95 -0.24
CA ASN A 128 -2.90 -14.90 -0.41
C ASN A 128 -3.57 -15.05 0.95
N LEU A 129 -4.43 -14.09 1.32
CA LEU A 129 -5.26 -14.26 2.51
C LEU A 129 -6.27 -15.37 2.23
N VAL A 130 -6.20 -16.46 2.99
CA VAL A 130 -7.15 -17.57 2.88
C VAL A 130 -8.52 -17.03 3.23
N LYS A 131 -9.43 -17.03 2.25
CA LYS A 131 -10.80 -16.59 2.50
C LYS A 131 -11.57 -17.70 3.23
N PRO A 132 -12.53 -17.39 4.12
CA PRO A 132 -13.21 -18.39 4.94
C PRO A 132 -13.81 -19.56 4.14
N TRP A 133 -14.21 -19.34 2.89
CA TRP A 133 -14.76 -20.37 2.01
C TRP A 133 -13.72 -21.25 1.29
N GLN A 134 -12.44 -20.93 1.35
CA GLN A 134 -11.35 -21.72 0.77
C GLN A 134 -10.84 -22.81 1.72
N GLN A 135 -11.28 -22.81 2.99
CA GLN A 135 -10.88 -23.80 3.99
C GLN A 135 -11.55 -25.18 3.81
N GLY A 136 -12.46 -25.34 2.84
CA GLY A 136 -13.21 -26.59 2.61
C GLY A 136 -12.74 -27.47 1.45
N SER A 137 -11.67 -27.11 0.73
CA SER A 137 -11.31 -27.76 -0.54
C SER A 137 -10.30 -28.91 -0.42
N ASP A 138 -9.64 -29.07 0.74
CA ASP A 138 -8.50 -30.00 0.91
C ASP A 138 -8.84 -31.27 1.72
N THR A 139 -10.11 -31.66 1.77
CA THR A 139 -10.52 -33.00 2.25
C THR A 139 -11.23 -33.75 1.14
N LEU A 140 -10.43 -34.42 0.30
CA LEU A 140 -10.82 -35.61 -0.47
C LEU A 140 -9.84 -36.74 -0.15
#